data_AF-A0A271KC48-F1
#
_entry.id   AF-A0A271KC48-F1
#
_cell.length_a   1.000
_cell.length_b   1.000
_cell.length_c   1.000
_cell.angle_alpha   90.00
_cell.angle_beta   90.00
_cell.angle_gamma   90.00
#
_symmetry.space_group_name_H-M   'P 1'
#
loop_
_entity.id
_entity.type
_entity.pdbx_description
1 polymer ?
#
loop_
_entity_poly.entity_id
_entity_poly.type
_entity_poly.pdbx_seq_one_letter_code
_entity_poly.pdbx_strand_id
1 'polypeptide(L)' 'MDLVHEAIHKIPYGGTVSVKAIVAAVRQDGPHLECTDKALIELIVTAAPAFGRAVAFDLHE' A
#
# COMPACT_ATOMS: atom_id res chain seq x y z
N MET A 1 -13.85 -5.57 1.89
CA MET A 1 -13.12 -4.58 1.08
C MET A 1 -11.67 -4.64 1.55
N ASP A 2 -10.72 -4.68 0.63
CA ASP A 2 -9.30 -4.92 0.93
C ASP A 2 -8.67 -3.63 1.52
N LEU A 3 -8.11 -3.68 2.72
CA LEU A 3 -7.53 -2.49 3.40
C LEU A 3 -6.44 -1.82 2.55
N VAL A 4 -5.70 -2.60 1.76
CA VAL A 4 -4.70 -2.09 0.81
C VAL A 4 -5.36 -1.24 -0.27
N HIS A 5 -6.47 -1.71 -0.84
CA HIS A 5 -7.20 -0.96 -1.87
C HIS A 5 -7.80 0.34 -1.32
N GLU A 6 -8.35 0.31 -0.10
CA GLU A 6 -8.86 1.53 0.55
C GLU A 6 -7.74 2.55 0.80
N ALA A 7 -6.58 2.08 1.28
CA ALA A 7 -5.43 2.94 1.51
C ALA A 7 -4.90 3.58 0.21
N ILE A 8 -4.86 2.83 -0.90
CA ILE A 8 -4.47 3.35 -2.22
C ILE A 8 -5.52 4.32 -2.78
N HIS A 9 -6.81 4.03 -2.55
CA HIS A 9 -7.89 4.89 -3.03
C HIS A 9 -7.90 6.27 -2.36
N LYS A 10 -7.47 6.34 -1.10
CA LYS A 10 -7.30 7.62 -0.37
C LYS A 10 -6.21 8.52 -0.97
N ILE A 11 -5.30 7.97 -1.79
CA ILE A 11 -4.25 8.75 -2.46
C ILE A 11 -4.84 9.43 -3.71
N PRO A 12 -4.61 10.75 -3.88
CA PRO A 12 -5.09 11.49 -5.03
C PRO A 12 -4.57 10.90 -6.34
N TYR A 13 -5.34 11.10 -7.41
CA TYR A 13 -4.96 10.66 -8.75
C TYR A 13 -3.66 11.32 -9.21
N GLY A 14 -2.73 10.53 -9.77
CA GLY A 14 -1.37 10.97 -10.08
C GLY A 14 -0.46 11.16 -8.86
N GLY A 15 -0.96 10.87 -7.66
CA GLY A 15 -0.16 10.83 -6.45
C GLY A 15 0.74 9.60 -6.37
N THR A 16 1.72 9.69 -5.47
CA THR A 16 2.69 8.63 -5.23
C THR A 16 2.28 7.80 -4.02
N VAL A 17 2.19 6.49 -4.20
CA VAL A 17 1.93 5.50 -3.14
C VAL A 17 3.25 5.07 -2.53
N SER A 18 3.52 5.47 -1.29
CA SER A 18 4.66 4.93 -0.54
C SER A 18 4.28 3.59 0.07
N VAL A 19 4.99 2.53 -0.32
CA VAL A 19 4.71 1.16 0.14
C VAL A 19 4.79 1.08 1.67
N LYS A 20 5.81 1.70 2.28
CA LYS A 20 5.98 1.74 3.73
C LYS A 20 4.82 2.42 4.44
N ALA A 21 4.30 3.51 3.86
CA ALA A 21 3.15 4.22 4.42
C ALA A 21 1.87 3.39 4.36
N ILE A 22 1.63 2.68 3.25
CA ILE A 22 0.46 1.80 3.13
C ILE A 22 0.58 0.59 4.07
N VAL A 23 1.74 -0.06 4.15
CA VAL A 23 1.96 -1.18 5.09
C VAL A 23 1.73 -0.73 6.52
N ALA A 24 2.26 0.43 6.91
CA ALA A 24 2.03 1.00 8.24
C ALA A 24 0.54 1.29 8.48
N ALA A 25 -0.16 1.90 7.52
CA ALA A 25 -1.58 2.18 7.63
C ALA A 25 -2.41 0.88 7.78
N VAL A 26 -2.12 -0.13 6.97
CA VAL A 26 -2.81 -1.44 7.04
C VAL A 26 -2.50 -2.15 8.36
N ARG A 27 -1.28 -2.04 8.89
CA ARG A 27 -0.93 -2.57 10.21
C ARG A 27 -1.63 -1.84 11.36
N GLN A 28 -1.82 -0.52 11.24
CA GLN A 28 -2.55 0.26 12.23
C GLN A 28 -4.05 -0.04 12.21
N ASP A 29 -4.66 -0.18 11.03
CA ASP A 29 -6.09 -0.50 10.86
C ASP A 29 -6.39 -1.98 11.14
N GLY A 30 -5.45 -2.88 10.81
CA GLY A 30 -5.60 -4.32 10.94
C GLY A 30 -4.43 -4.98 11.68
N PRO A 31 -4.25 -4.72 12.99
CA PRO A 31 -3.18 -5.34 13.78
C PRO A 31 -3.30 -6.88 13.87
N HIS A 32 -4.48 -7.41 13.57
CA HIS A 32 -4.82 -8.83 13.54
C HIS A 32 -4.61 -9.48 12.15
N LEU A 33 -4.14 -8.74 11.15
CA LEU A 33 -3.78 -9.33 9.85
C LEU A 33 -2.52 -10.17 9.99
N GLU A 34 -2.66 -11.47 9.78
CA GLU A 34 -1.53 -12.41 9.64
C GLU A 34 -0.78 -12.25 8.31
N CYS A 35 -1.16 -11.27 7.49
CA CYS A 35 -0.49 -10.97 6.24
C CYS A 35 0.95 -10.47 6.53
N THR A 36 1.92 -11.05 5.83
CA THR A 36 3.32 -10.61 5.94
C THR A 36 3.51 -9.30 5.21
N ASP A 37 4.48 -8.50 5.66
CA ASP A 37 4.78 -7.22 5.02
C ASP A 37 5.16 -7.43 3.54
N LYS A 38 5.83 -8.54 3.21
CA LYS A 38 6.11 -8.95 1.83
C LYS A 38 4.85 -9.11 0.98
N ALA A 39 3.86 -9.84 1.47
CA ALA A 39 2.60 -10.04 0.75
C ALA A 39 1.84 -8.71 0.55
N LEU A 40 1.87 -7.83 1.56
CA LEU A 40 1.30 -6.49 1.45
C LEU A 40 2.03 -5.64 0.39
N ILE A 41 3.36 -5.69 0.37
CA ILE A 41 4.18 -4.99 -0.63
C ILE A 41 3.79 -5.47 -2.04
N GLU A 42 3.73 -6.78 -2.29
CA GLU A 42 3.36 -7.33 -3.60
C GLU A 42 1.96 -6.89 -4.05
N LEU A 43 1.00 -6.86 -3.11
CA LEU A 43 -0.35 -6.34 -3.32
C LEU A 43 -0.34 -4.86 -3.71
N ILE A 44 0.40 -4.02 -2.97
CA ILE A 44 0.49 -2.57 -3.25
C ILE A 44 1.10 -2.32 -4.63
N VAL A 45 2.17 -3.03 -4.97
CA VAL A 45 2.90 -2.89 -6.24
C VAL A 45 2.04 -3.31 -7.43
N THR A 46 1.18 -4.31 -7.24
CA THR A 46 0.26 -4.77 -8.27
C THR A 46 -0.97 -3.87 -8.38
N ALA A 47 -1.51 -3.41 -7.25
CA ALA A 47 -2.74 -2.62 -7.22
C ALA A 47 -2.52 -1.16 -7.65
N ALA A 48 -1.51 -0.48 -7.13
CA ALA A 48 -1.28 0.95 -7.40
C ALA A 48 -1.27 1.34 -8.89
N PRO A 49 -0.60 0.61 -9.82
CA PRO A 49 -0.67 0.92 -11.25
C PRO A 49 -2.06 0.67 -11.85
N ALA A 50 -2.81 -0.33 -11.37
CA ALA A 50 -4.20 -0.54 -11.80
C ALA A 50 -5.10 0.65 -11.43
N PHE A 51 -4.73 1.39 -10.38
CA PHE A 51 -5.39 2.61 -9.95
C PHE A 51 -4.79 3.88 -10.58
N GLY A 52 -3.77 3.78 -11.45
CA GLY A 52 -3.11 4.93 -12.07
C GLY A 52 -2.26 5.75 -11.10
N ARG A 53 -1.76 5.14 -10.02
CA ARG A 53 -0.82 5.78 -9.07
C ARG A 53 0.59 5.20 -9.24
N ALA A 54 1.60 6.05 -9.03
CA ALA A 54 2.99 5.61 -9.03
C ALA A 54 3.35 4.98 -7.69
N VAL A 55 4.17 3.93 -7.68
CA VAL A 55 4.66 3.29 -6.45
C VAL A 55 6.04 3.84 -6.13
N ALA A 56 6.20 4.43 -4.95
CA ALA A 56 7.50 4.77 -4.39
C ALA A 56 7.94 3.67 -3.43
N PHE A 57 9.08 3.08 -3.75
CA PHE A 57 9.87 2.30 -2.81
C PHE A 57 10.83 3.27 -2.13
N ASP A 58 10.52 3.65 -0.89
CA ASP A 58 11.47 4.34 -0.04
C ASP A 58 12.51 3.30 0.43
N LEU A 59 13.48 3.04 -0.45
CA LEU A 59 14.60 2.14 -0.22
C LEU A 59 15.72 2.95 0.45
N HIS A 60 15.49 3.44 1.67
CA HIS A 60 16.59 3.95 2.49
C HIS A 60 17.08 2.79 3.36
N GLU A 61 18.24 2.26 2.98
CA GLU A 61 19.01 1.23 3.70
C GLU A 61 19.66 1.81 4.98
#